data_AF-A0A847Z621-F1
#
_entry.id   AF-A0A847Z621-F1
#
_cell.length_a   1.000
_cell.length_b   1.000
_cell.length_c   1.000
_cell.angle_alpha   90.00
_cell.angle_beta   90.00
_cell.angle_gamma   90.00
#
_symmetry.space_group_name_H-M   'P 1'
#
loop_
_entity.id
_entity.type
_entity.pdbx_description
1 polymer ?
#
loop_
_entity_poly.entity_id
_entity_poly.type
_entity_poly.pdbx_seq_one_letter_code
_entity_poly.pdbx_strand_id
1 'polypeptide(L)' 'MAKSSSAKRALQPLKDQIASSLGVNLSNGASLTTAQVGHVGGQMVKKMIDSYTGTSSTSFR' A
#
# COMPACT_ATOMS: atom_id res chain seq x y z
N MET A 1 -16.95 -21.86 -2.58
CA MET A 1 -15.93 -21.14 -3.37
C MET A 1 -15.34 -20.01 -2.53
N ALA A 2 -14.04 -20.03 -2.20
CA ALA A 2 -13.32 -18.88 -1.65
C ALA A 2 -11.83 -18.94 -2.06
N LYS A 3 -11.57 -18.85 -3.36
CA LYS A 3 -10.22 -18.79 -3.95
C LYS A 3 -9.68 -17.35 -3.86
N SER A 4 -9.48 -16.81 -2.66
CA SER A 4 -9.00 -15.41 -2.52
C SER A 4 -8.07 -15.12 -1.32
N SER A 5 -7.73 -16.10 -0.49
CA SER A 5 -6.77 -15.89 0.61
C SER A 5 -5.33 -15.68 0.10
N SER A 6 -4.97 -16.28 -1.04
CA SER A 6 -3.60 -16.21 -1.56
C SER A 6 -3.23 -14.83 -2.10
N ALA A 7 -4.14 -14.15 -2.81
CA ALA A 7 -3.92 -12.79 -3.29
C ALA A 7 -3.82 -11.78 -2.13
N LYS A 8 -4.63 -11.97 -1.08
CA LYS A 8 -4.56 -11.16 0.14
C LYS A 8 -3.23 -11.35 0.88
N ARG A 9 -2.67 -12.57 0.89
CA ARG A 9 -1.33 -12.85 1.45
C ARG A 9 -0.20 -12.27 0.61
N ALA A 10 -0.32 -12.29 -0.72
CA ALA A 10 0.69 -11.69 -1.59
C ALA A 10 0.79 -10.16 -1.41
N LEU A 11 -0.31 -9.50 -1.02
CA LEU A 11 -0.36 -8.05 -0.80
C LEU A 11 -0.06 -7.62 0.66
N GLN A 12 -0.02 -8.56 1.61
CA GLN A 12 0.32 -8.27 3.01
C GLN A 12 1.70 -7.61 3.19
N PRO A 13 2.81 -8.14 2.64
CA PRO A 13 4.14 -7.53 2.88
C PRO A 13 4.21 -6.10 2.35
N LEU A 14 3.57 -5.84 1.21
CA LEU A 14 3.56 -4.51 0.59
C LEU A 14 2.71 -3.52 1.41
N LYS A 15 1.59 -3.99 1.97
CA LYS A 15 0.77 -3.20 2.90
C LYS A 15 1.54 -2.86 4.18
N ASP A 16 2.26 -3.83 4.75
CA ASP A 16 3.01 -3.66 5.99
C ASP A 16 4.21 -2.71 5.82
N GLN A 17 4.90 -2.78 4.68
CA GLN A 17 5.96 -1.85 4.32
C GLN A 17 5.45 -0.42 4.15
N ILE A 18 4.32 -0.23 3.47
CA ILE A 18 3.73 1.11 3.27
C ILE A 18 3.22 1.66 4.60
N ALA A 19 2.52 0.86 5.39
CA ALA A 19 2.05 1.26 6.72
C ALA A 19 3.21 1.70 7.62
N SER A 20 4.29 0.92 7.65
CA SER A 20 5.51 1.24 8.40
C SER A 20 6.19 2.51 7.87
N SER A 21 6.29 2.66 6.54
CA SER A 21 6.88 3.84 5.90
C SER A 21 6.11 5.13 6.18
N LEU A 22 4.80 5.03 6.42
CA LEU A 22 3.93 6.16 6.69
C LEU A 22 3.75 6.40 8.19
N GLY A 23 4.40 5.59 9.05
CA GLY A 23 4.21 5.65 10.50
C GLY A 23 2.79 5.31 10.95
N VAL A 24 1.99 4.67 10.08
CA VAL A 24 0.61 4.32 10.37
C VAL A 24 0.59 2.93 10.99
N ASN A 25 0.37 2.87 12.30
CA ASN A 25 0.14 1.60 12.97
C ASN A 25 -1.23 1.07 12.56
N LEU A 26 -1.26 0.11 11.63
CA LEU A 26 -2.42 -0.71 11.31
C LEU A 26 -2.71 -1.67 12.47
N SER A 27 -2.84 -1.14 13.69
CA SER A 27 -3.35 -1.90 14.82
C SER A 27 -4.78 -2.30 14.49
N ASN A 28 -5.03 -3.60 14.55
CA ASN A 28 -6.20 -4.33 14.05
C ASN A 28 -7.48 -4.04 14.87
N GLY A 29 -7.72 -2.77 15.21
CA GLY A 29 -8.79 -2.30 16.12
C GLY A 29 -8.72 -0.82 16.51
N ALA A 30 -7.73 -0.04 16.07
CA ALA A 30 -7.72 1.41 16.28
C ALA A 30 -8.46 2.10 15.12
N SER A 31 -9.34 3.06 15.43
CA SER A 31 -10.09 3.85 14.45
C SER A 31 -9.14 4.66 13.56
N LEU A 32 -8.62 4.01 12.52
CA LEU A 32 -7.88 4.69 11.45
C LEU A 32 -8.84 5.72 10.84
N THR A 33 -8.37 6.95 10.70
CA THR A 33 -9.19 7.95 10.01
C THR A 33 -9.35 7.53 8.55
N THR A 34 -10.50 7.81 7.95
CA THR A 34 -10.76 7.50 6.53
C THR A 34 -9.65 8.04 5.63
N ALA A 35 -9.06 9.18 6.01
CA ALA A 35 -7.91 9.77 5.35
C ALA A 35 -6.65 8.89 5.40
N GLN A 36 -6.33 8.26 6.54
CA GLN A 36 -5.19 7.36 6.67
C GLN A 36 -5.35 6.08 5.84
N VAL A 37 -6.55 5.49 5.88
CA VAL A 37 -6.86 4.29 5.08
C VAL A 37 -6.78 4.62 3.58
N GLY A 38 -7.32 5.77 3.17
CA GLY A 38 -7.22 6.25 1.79
C GLY A 38 -5.78 6.52 1.36
N HIS A 39 -4.96 7.12 2.23
CA HIS A 39 -3.56 7.40 1.97
C HIS A 39 -2.74 6.12 1.76
N VAL A 40 -2.94 5.09 2.60
CA VAL A 40 -2.28 3.78 2.44
C VAL A 40 -2.71 3.09 1.14
N GLY A 41 -4.01 3.10 0.82
CA GLY A 41 -4.53 2.52 -0.43
C GLY A 41 -3.99 3.22 -1.68
N GLY A 42 -3.91 4.55 -1.68
CA GLY A 42 -3.33 5.33 -2.76
C GLY A 42 -1.84 5.06 -2.96
N GLN A 43 -1.07 4.95 -1.87
CA GLN A 43 0.35 4.61 -1.92
C GLN A 43 0.61 3.19 -2.44
N MET A 44 -0.30 2.25 -2.15
CA MET A 44 -0.23 0.89 -2.70
C MET A 44 -0.38 0.89 -4.22
N VAL A 45 -1.40 1.58 -4.74
CA VAL A 45 -1.64 1.69 -6.18
C VAL A 45 -0.50 2.44 -6.86
N LYS A 46 -0.01 3.53 -6.25
CA LYS A 46 1.14 4.30 -6.74
C LYS A 46 2.38 3.43 -6.91
N LYS A 47 2.78 2.67 -5.88
CA LYS A 47 3.94 1.75 -5.93
C LYS A 47 3.74 0.62 -6.93
N MET A 48 2.53 0.11 -7.06
CA MET A 48 2.21 -0.89 -8.09
C MET A 48 2.42 -0.30 -9.48
N ILE A 49 1.84 0.86 -9.76
CA ILE A 49 2.01 1.56 -11.04
C ILE A 49 3.48 1.85 -11.29
N ASP A 50 4.21 2.43 -10.34
CA ASP A 50 5.64 2.73 -10.47
C ASP A 50 6.46 1.47 -10.80
N SER A 51 6.11 0.32 -10.21
CA SER A 51 6.75 -0.98 -10.51
C SER A 51 6.43 -1.49 -11.93
N TYR A 52 5.21 -1.25 -12.42
CA TYR A 52 4.77 -1.71 -13.74
C TYR A 52 5.15 -0.79 -14.89
N THR A 53 5.10 0.53 -14.68
CA THR A 53 5.33 1.53 -15.73
C THR A 53 6.80 1.92 -15.86
N GLY A 54 7.68 1.40 -14.99
CA GLY A 54 9.12 1.70 -15.01
C GLY A 54 9.40 3.20 -15.08
N THR A 55 8.46 4.02 -14.58
CA THR A 55 8.42 5.45 -14.88
C THR A 55 9.35 6.17 -13.94
N SER A 56 10.62 6.14 -14.36
CA SER A 56 11.32 7.36 -14.72
C SER A 56 11.17 8.46 -13.69
N SER A 57 12.06 8.41 -12.70
CA SER A 57 12.65 9.60 -12.11
C SER A 57 13.21 10.47 -13.25
N THR A 58 12.34 11.20 -13.94
CA THR A 58 12.73 12.38 -14.68
C THR A 58 13.17 13.36 -13.62
N SER A 59 14.48 13.29 -13.35
CA SER A 59 15.29 14.33 -12.74
C SER A 59 14.94 15.65 -13.43
N PHE A 60 13.95 16.37 -12.93
CA PHE A 60 13.87 17.80 -13.16
C PHE A 60 14.98 18.42 -12.33
N ARG A 61 16.03 18.76 -13.09
CA ARG A 61 17.09 19.69 -12.72
C ARG A 61 16.46 21.04 -12.39
#